data_AF-A0A935JQ47-F1
#
_entry.id   AF-A0A935JQ47-F1
#
_cell.length_a   1.000
_cell.length_b   1.000
_cell.length_c   1.000
_cell.angle_alpha   90.00
_cell.angle_beta   90.00
_cell.angle_gamma   90.00
#
_symmetry.space_group_name_H-M   'P 1'
#
loop_
_entity.id
_entity.type
_entity.pdbx_description
1 polymer ?
#
loop_
_entity_poly.entity_id
_entity_poly.type
_entity_poly.pdbx_seq_one_letter_code
_entity_poly.pdbx_strand_id
1 'polypeptide(L)'
;MQKLIVALLFLTFLPVLMQSQARTEIAPSAPKPSASEADAPIIVDPPADFVGDGCSMFPDGDYGDCCQAHDRDYFRGGTKAERKASDKRLEQCVRAKGHNFLSKMIYLGVRIGGVPWLPTSFRWGFGQKKN
;
A
#
# COMPACT_ATOMS: atom_id res chain seq x y z
N MET A 1 -3.91 1.00 -48.23
CA MET A 1 -2.61 1.24 -47.54
C MET A 1 -2.73 1.29 -46.01
N GLN A 2 -3.86 1.71 -45.42
CA GLN A 2 -4.08 1.72 -43.96
C GLN A 2 -4.03 0.33 -43.27
N LYS A 3 -4.45 -0.75 -43.95
CA LYS A 3 -4.53 -2.10 -43.36
C LYS A 3 -3.18 -2.82 -43.23
N LEU A 4 -2.15 -2.43 -44.01
CA LEU A 4 -0.82 -3.04 -43.95
C LEU A 4 0.04 -2.49 -42.80
N ILE A 5 -0.17 -1.23 -42.40
CA ILE A 5 0.63 -0.57 -41.34
C ILE A 5 0.29 -1.15 -39.96
N VAL A 6 -0.97 -1.51 -39.71
CA VAL A 6 -1.39 -2.13 -38.44
C VAL A 6 -0.79 -3.54 -38.29
N ALA A 7 -0.72 -4.33 -39.35
CA ALA A 7 -0.13 -5.68 -39.30
C ALA A 7 1.40 -5.65 -39.03
N LEU A 8 2.11 -4.65 -39.56
CA LEU A 8 3.55 -4.49 -39.34
C LEU A 8 3.90 -4.01 -37.92
N LEU A 9 3.02 -3.24 -37.27
CA LEU A 9 3.19 -2.84 -35.88
C LEU A 9 2.93 -4.02 -34.90
N PHE A 10 2.02 -4.94 -35.25
CA PHE A 10 1.78 -6.14 -34.43
C PHE A 10 2.87 -7.21 -34.57
N LEU A 11 3.46 -7.38 -35.77
CA LEU A 11 4.52 -8.38 -36.01
C LEU A 11 5.87 -8.02 -35.40
N THR A 12 6.14 -6.74 -35.14
CA THR A 12 7.38 -6.27 -34.49
C THR A 12 7.28 -6.20 -32.96
N PHE A 13 6.07 -6.08 -32.39
CA PHE A 13 5.87 -6.03 -30.94
C PHE A 13 5.61 -7.39 -30.27
N LEU A 14 5.17 -8.41 -31.02
CA LEU A 14 4.87 -9.74 -30.45
C LEU A 14 6.11 -10.51 -29.92
N PRO A 15 7.29 -10.49 -30.54
CA PRO A 15 8.44 -11.25 -30.02
C PRO A 15 9.11 -10.61 -28.80
N VAL A 16 8.89 -9.31 -28.51
CA VAL A 16 9.46 -8.63 -27.33
C VAL A 16 8.78 -9.04 -26.01
N LEU A 17 7.54 -9.54 -26.07
CA LEU A 17 6.82 -10.04 -24.88
C LEU A 17 7.22 -11.47 -24.47
N MET A 18 7.98 -12.21 -25.29
CA MET A 18 8.30 -13.62 -25.05
C MET A 18 9.71 -13.89 -24.48
N GLN A 19 10.56 -12.87 -24.25
CA GLN A 19 11.97 -13.08 -23.81
C GLN A 19 12.31 -12.73 -22.36
N SER A 20 11.36 -12.42 -21.49
CA SER A 20 11.67 -12.17 -20.05
C SER A 20 11.09 -13.23 -19.12
N GLN A 21 11.28 -14.51 -19.43
CA GLN A 21 11.24 -15.60 -18.44
C GLN A 21 12.64 -16.22 -18.29
N ALA A 22 13.61 -15.38 -17.90
CA ALA A 22 14.88 -15.84 -17.38
C ALA A 22 14.91 -15.57 -15.87
N ARG A 23 14.55 -16.62 -15.12
CA ARG A 23 15.10 -17.00 -13.82
C ARG A 23 15.56 -15.84 -12.92
N THR A 24 14.69 -15.41 -12.01
CA THR A 24 15.17 -14.92 -10.72
C THR A 24 14.86 -15.97 -9.69
N GLU A 25 15.93 -16.41 -9.05
CA GLU A 25 16.02 -17.44 -8.05
C GLU A 25 15.02 -17.22 -6.92
N ILE A 26 14.54 -18.33 -6.37
CA ILE A 26 13.91 -18.39 -5.06
C ILE A 26 14.95 -17.86 -4.08
N ALA A 27 14.82 -16.57 -3.72
CA ALA A 27 15.59 -16.00 -2.66
C ALA A 27 15.26 -16.76 -1.36
N PRO A 28 16.27 -17.14 -0.55
CA PRO A 28 16.02 -17.65 0.78
C PRO A 28 15.19 -16.62 1.55
N SER A 29 14.15 -17.12 2.23
CA SER A 29 13.30 -16.36 3.13
C SER A 29 14.14 -15.41 3.96
N ALA A 30 13.81 -14.12 3.89
CA ALA A 30 14.46 -13.11 4.73
C ALA A 30 14.54 -13.59 6.19
N PRO A 31 15.67 -13.37 6.88
CA PRO A 31 15.76 -13.65 8.30
C PRO A 31 14.66 -12.86 9.00
N LYS A 32 13.90 -13.58 9.85
CA LYS A 32 12.95 -13.01 10.80
C LYS A 32 13.68 -11.86 11.52
N PRO A 33 13.10 -10.64 11.58
CA PRO A 33 13.74 -9.55 12.30
C PRO A 33 14.07 -10.04 13.72
N SER A 34 15.35 -9.97 14.05
CA SER A 34 15.85 -10.23 15.39
C SER A 34 15.14 -9.28 16.35
N ALA A 35 14.89 -9.75 17.57
CA ALA A 35 14.10 -9.10 18.61
C ALA A 35 14.64 -7.75 19.14
N SER A 36 15.42 -7.01 18.36
CA SER A 36 16.02 -5.71 18.68
C SER A 36 15.48 -4.54 17.85
N GLU A 37 14.51 -4.75 16.95
CA GLU A 37 13.69 -3.68 16.33
C GLU A 37 12.39 -3.41 17.13
N ALA A 38 12.30 -3.97 18.35
CA ALA A 38 11.17 -3.84 19.26
C ALA A 38 11.10 -2.49 19.99
N ASP A 39 12.03 -1.56 19.76
CA ASP A 39 12.07 -0.24 20.38
C ASP A 39 11.45 0.87 19.51
N ALA A 40 10.67 0.51 18.49
CA ALA A 40 9.74 1.47 17.89
C ALA A 40 8.66 1.78 18.94
N PRO A 41 8.42 3.06 19.29
CA PRO A 41 7.53 3.42 20.39
C PRO A 41 6.15 2.81 20.19
N ILE A 42 5.75 2.09 21.24
CA ILE A 42 4.41 1.56 21.53
C ILE A 42 3.36 2.58 21.09
N ILE A 43 2.34 2.08 20.38
CA ILE A 43 1.16 2.79 19.91
C ILE A 43 0.70 3.79 20.99
N VAL A 44 0.93 5.07 20.73
CA VAL A 44 0.27 6.14 21.49
C VAL A 44 -1.19 6.03 21.09
N ASP A 45 -2.07 5.77 22.06
CA ASP A 45 -3.51 5.80 21.83
C ASP A 45 -3.85 7.08 21.07
N PRO A 46 -4.65 6.99 19.99
CA PRO A 46 -4.94 8.16 19.21
C PRO A 46 -5.70 9.16 20.10
N PRO A 47 -5.47 10.48 19.93
CA PRO A 47 -6.11 11.49 20.78
C PRO A 47 -7.63 11.38 20.71
N ALA A 48 -8.33 11.92 21.72
CA ALA A 48 -9.78 11.76 21.88
C ALA A 48 -10.62 12.24 20.67
N ASP A 49 -10.03 13.03 19.77
CA ASP A 49 -10.63 13.51 18.53
C ASP A 49 -10.33 12.63 17.30
N PHE A 50 -9.67 11.48 17.48
CA PHE A 50 -9.45 10.53 16.40
C PHE A 50 -10.74 9.88 15.94
N VAL A 51 -11.05 10.07 14.66
CA VAL A 51 -12.12 9.38 13.96
C VAL A 51 -11.50 8.74 12.72
N GLY A 52 -11.28 7.42 12.79
CA GLY A 52 -10.96 6.62 11.61
C GLY A 52 -12.20 6.35 10.77
N ASP A 53 -12.05 6.20 9.45
CA ASP A 53 -13.15 5.88 8.54
C ASP A 53 -13.12 4.43 8.05
N GLY A 54 -12.23 3.60 8.60
CA GLY A 54 -12.15 2.18 8.28
C GLY A 54 -11.37 1.99 6.98
N CYS A 55 -11.86 1.16 6.05
CA CYS A 55 -11.15 0.95 4.80
C CYS A 55 -11.40 2.05 3.74
N SER A 56 -11.92 3.21 4.16
CA SER A 56 -12.27 4.41 3.39
C SER A 56 -13.04 4.13 2.08
N MET A 57 -12.31 3.88 0.98
CA MET A 57 -12.86 3.65 -0.36
C MET A 57 -12.90 2.17 -0.76
N PHE A 58 -12.37 1.29 0.09
CA PHE A 58 -12.48 -0.16 -0.08
C PHE A 58 -13.64 -0.68 0.78
N PRO A 59 -14.33 -1.75 0.35
CA PRO A 59 -15.32 -2.40 1.19
C PRO A 59 -14.70 -2.81 2.54
N ASP A 60 -15.45 -2.69 3.62
CA ASP A 60 -15.06 -3.29 4.87
C ASP A 60 -15.23 -4.82 4.81
N GLY A 61 -14.31 -5.54 5.47
CA GLY A 61 -14.29 -7.00 5.53
C GLY A 61 -13.66 -7.49 6.82
N ASP A 62 -13.26 -8.75 6.84
CA ASP A 62 -12.53 -9.36 7.98
C ASP A 62 -11.13 -8.76 8.23
N TYR A 63 -10.70 -7.80 7.40
CA TYR A 63 -9.47 -7.01 7.50
C TYR A 63 -9.67 -5.58 8.01
N GLY A 64 -10.86 -5.22 8.49
CA GLY A 64 -11.14 -3.85 8.98
C GLY A 64 -10.23 -3.40 10.13
N ASP A 65 -9.74 -4.33 10.94
CA ASP A 65 -8.72 -4.08 11.97
C ASP A 65 -7.36 -3.62 11.39
N CYS A 66 -6.98 -4.13 10.21
CA CYS A 66 -5.80 -3.64 9.49
C CYS A 66 -5.97 -2.18 9.06
N CYS A 67 -7.16 -1.81 8.57
CA CYS A 67 -7.48 -0.45 8.15
C CYS A 67 -7.50 0.51 9.34
N GLN A 68 -8.13 0.13 10.47
CA GLN A 68 -8.12 0.93 11.69
C GLN A 68 -6.70 1.18 12.24
N ALA A 69 -5.80 0.21 12.12
CA ALA A 69 -4.40 0.40 12.50
C ALA A 69 -3.67 1.37 11.57
N HIS A 70 -3.94 1.30 10.26
CA HIS A 70 -3.41 2.21 9.27
C HIS A 70 -3.93 3.65 9.45
N ASP A 71 -5.21 3.82 9.78
CA ASP A 71 -5.82 5.13 10.08
C ASP A 71 -5.11 5.86 11.22
N ARG A 72 -4.66 5.14 12.26
CA ARG A 72 -3.91 5.77 13.38
C ARG A 72 -2.58 6.37 12.91
N ASP A 73 -1.85 5.64 12.08
CA ASP A 73 -0.60 6.14 11.49
C ASP A 73 -0.88 7.33 10.57
N TYR A 74 -1.92 7.23 9.75
CA TYR A 74 -2.33 8.26 8.80
C TYR A 74 -2.85 9.53 9.47
N PHE A 75 -3.54 9.41 10.59
CA PHE A 75 -3.97 10.55 11.40
C PHE A 75 -2.77 11.33 11.92
N ARG A 76 -1.79 10.61 12.51
CA ARG A 76 -0.55 11.20 13.04
C ARG A 76 0.28 11.86 11.94
N GLY A 77 0.41 11.19 10.79
CA GLY A 77 1.32 11.59 9.72
C GLY A 77 2.79 11.39 10.11
N GLY A 78 3.70 12.13 9.46
CA GLY A 78 5.14 11.97 9.61
C GLY A 78 5.90 12.07 8.27
N THR A 79 7.05 11.41 8.19
CA THR A 79 7.91 11.37 7.01
C THR A 79 7.36 10.48 5.88
N LYS A 80 7.90 10.67 4.67
CA LYS A 80 7.57 9.80 3.51
C LYS A 80 7.94 8.33 3.75
N ALA A 81 8.99 8.08 4.53
CA ALA A 81 9.45 6.73 4.87
C ALA A 81 8.48 6.04 5.84
N GLU A 82 8.03 6.76 6.87
CA GLU A 82 7.02 6.25 7.81
C GLU A 82 5.70 5.95 7.11
N ARG A 83 5.25 6.83 6.19
CA ARG A 83 4.07 6.54 5.36
C ARG A 83 4.22 5.24 4.59
N LYS A 84 5.35 5.06 3.89
CA LYS A 84 5.62 3.84 3.13
C LYS A 84 5.66 2.60 4.03
N ALA A 85 6.20 2.73 5.24
CA ALA A 85 6.22 1.64 6.22
C ALA A 85 4.80 1.28 6.69
N SER A 86 3.97 2.29 6.99
CA SER A 86 2.56 2.10 7.34
C SER A 86 1.78 1.38 6.22
N ASP A 87 1.93 1.84 4.98
CA ASP A 87 1.27 1.23 3.82
C ASP A 87 1.67 -0.24 3.60
N LYS A 88 2.95 -0.56 3.84
CA LYS A 88 3.45 -1.94 3.77
C LYS A 88 2.88 -2.82 4.89
N ARG A 89 2.74 -2.27 6.11
CA ARG A 89 2.11 -3.00 7.22
C ARG A 89 0.65 -3.32 6.91
N LEU A 90 -0.08 -2.37 6.31
CA LEU A 90 -1.45 -2.60 5.83
C LEU A 90 -1.49 -3.74 4.80
N GLU A 91 -0.64 -3.69 3.77
CA GLU A 91 -0.54 -4.76 2.78
C GLU A 91 -0.29 -6.14 3.43
N GLN A 92 0.68 -6.21 4.34
CA GLN A 92 1.05 -7.45 5.02
C GLN A 92 -0.08 -7.98 5.91
N CYS A 93 -0.77 -7.11 6.64
CA CYS A 93 -1.90 -7.47 7.50
C CYS A 93 -3.07 -8.02 6.68
N VAL A 94 -3.48 -7.33 5.62
CA VAL A 94 -4.56 -7.79 4.72
C VAL A 94 -4.18 -9.11 4.07
N ARG A 95 -2.93 -9.26 3.64
CA ARG A 95 -2.41 -10.50 3.05
C ARG A 95 -2.45 -11.68 4.03
N ALA A 96 -2.09 -11.46 5.29
CA ALA A 96 -2.10 -12.48 6.34
C ALA A 96 -3.53 -13.01 6.61
N LYS A 97 -4.56 -12.23 6.30
CA LYS A 97 -5.98 -12.62 6.37
C LYS A 97 -6.48 -13.36 5.12
N GLY A 98 -5.59 -13.71 4.19
CA GLY A 98 -5.92 -14.48 2.98
C GLY A 98 -6.15 -13.64 1.71
N HIS A 99 -6.19 -12.32 1.84
CA HIS A 99 -6.56 -11.39 0.76
C HIS A 99 -5.38 -10.95 -0.11
N ASN A 100 -4.67 -11.89 -0.75
CA ASN A 100 -3.41 -11.63 -1.46
C ASN A 100 -3.50 -10.63 -2.63
N PHE A 101 -4.57 -10.69 -3.43
CA PHE A 101 -4.74 -9.78 -4.57
C PHE A 101 -5.19 -8.40 -4.08
N LEU A 102 -6.19 -8.39 -3.19
CA LEU A 102 -6.73 -7.18 -2.61
C LEU A 102 -5.68 -6.40 -1.81
N SER A 103 -4.77 -7.07 -1.08
CA SER A 103 -3.70 -6.39 -0.34
C SER A 103 -2.82 -5.51 -1.24
N LYS A 104 -2.49 -6.00 -2.44
CA LYS A 104 -1.69 -5.26 -3.42
C LYS A 104 -2.48 -4.08 -4.01
N MET A 105 -3.78 -4.26 -4.25
CA MET A 105 -4.67 -3.19 -4.72
C MET A 105 -4.83 -2.10 -3.67
N ILE A 106 -5.04 -2.48 -2.41
CA ILE A 106 -5.07 -1.57 -1.26
C ILE A 106 -3.74 -0.82 -1.16
N TYR A 107 -2.61 -1.51 -1.20
CA TYR A 107 -1.28 -0.88 -1.16
C TYR A 107 -1.14 0.18 -2.26
N LEU A 108 -1.45 -0.16 -3.52
CA LEU A 108 -1.38 0.79 -4.63
C LEU A 108 -2.33 1.99 -4.42
N GLY A 109 -3.55 1.71 -3.96
CA GLY A 109 -4.56 2.71 -3.64
C GLY A 109 -4.07 3.71 -2.60
N VAL A 110 -3.56 3.25 -1.45
CA VAL A 110 -3.07 4.15 -0.39
C VAL A 110 -1.81 4.90 -0.79
N ARG A 111 -0.96 4.34 -1.67
CA ARG A 111 0.22 5.04 -2.21
C ARG A 111 -0.16 6.21 -3.10
N ILE A 112 -1.24 6.10 -3.88
CA ILE A 112 -1.70 7.14 -4.80
C ILE A 112 -2.67 8.11 -4.11
N GLY A 113 -3.70 7.59 -3.44
CA GLY A 113 -4.77 8.37 -2.82
C GLY A 113 -4.48 8.90 -1.41
N GLY A 114 -3.50 8.33 -0.71
CA GLY A 114 -3.15 8.73 0.67
C GLY A 114 -2.16 9.89 0.78
N VAL A 115 -1.94 10.66 -0.29
CA VAL A 115 -0.92 11.72 -0.32
C VAL A 115 -1.34 12.96 0.51
N PRO A 116 -0.41 13.66 1.18
CA PRO A 116 -0.74 14.69 2.18
C PRO A 116 -1.40 15.96 1.63
N TRP A 117 -1.31 16.22 0.33
CA TRP A 117 -1.91 17.41 -0.29
C TRP A 117 -3.34 17.21 -0.77
N LEU A 118 -3.87 15.97 -0.77
CA LEU A 118 -5.26 15.72 -1.16
C LEU A 118 -6.22 16.19 -0.07
N PRO A 119 -7.35 16.84 -0.41
CA PRO A 119 -8.33 17.30 0.58
C PRO A 119 -9.26 16.16 1.03
N THR A 120 -8.73 14.98 1.34
CA THR A 120 -9.50 13.82 1.83
C THR A 120 -9.40 13.68 3.34
N SER A 121 -10.38 12.98 3.94
CA SER A 121 -10.40 12.62 5.36
C SER A 121 -9.38 11.56 5.75
N PHE A 122 -8.83 10.83 4.77
CA PHE A 122 -7.89 9.72 4.93
C PHE A 122 -6.51 10.02 4.31
N ARG A 123 -6.14 11.29 4.13
CA ARG A 123 -4.79 11.64 3.63
C ARG A 123 -3.72 11.42 4.70
N TRP A 124 -2.47 11.23 4.32
CA TRP A 124 -1.37 11.27 5.28
C TRP A 124 -1.34 12.59 6.08
N GLY A 125 -1.38 12.50 7.41
CA GLY A 125 -1.43 13.63 8.35
C GLY A 125 -2.81 14.29 8.45
N PHE A 126 -3.91 13.55 8.27
CA PHE A 126 -5.26 14.15 8.29
C PHE A 126 -5.69 14.71 9.65
N GLY A 127 -5.07 14.27 10.76
CA GLY A 127 -5.27 14.80 12.10
C GLY A 127 -4.56 16.14 12.37
N GLN A 128 -3.71 16.60 11.44
CA GLN A 128 -3.01 17.88 11.60
C GLN A 128 -3.93 19.04 11.19
N LYS A 129 -4.13 20.01 12.09
CA LYS A 129 -4.88 21.24 11.80
C LYS A 129 -4.14 22.04 10.72
N LYS A 130 -4.87 22.54 9.72
CA LYS A 130 -4.35 23.57 8.81
C LYS A 130 -4.31 24.87 9.59
N ASN A 131 -3.10 25.41 9.81
CA ASN A 131 -2.89 26.73 10.40
C ASN A 131 -3.27 27.83 9.40
#